data_AF-A0A2N0L7J4-F1
#
_entry.id   AF-A0A2N0L7J4-F1
#
_cell.length_a   1.000
_cell.length_b   1.000
_cell.length_c   1.000
_cell.angle_alpha   90.00
_cell.angle_beta   90.00
_cell.angle_gamma   90.00
#
_symmetry.space_group_name_H-M   'P 1'
#
loop_
_entity.id
_entity.type
_entity.pdbx_description
1 polymer ?
#
loop_
_entity_poly.entity_id
_entity_poly.type
_entity_poly.pdbx_seq_one_letter_code
_entity_poly.pdbx_strand_id
1 'polypeptide(L)' 'MPEESRLSKEAFLFMAESAGIDVTGEHVDELFSIVQATLAGLDSLKEIDVTDAEPDMSFAPDGA' A
#
# COMPACT_ATOMS: atom_id res chain seq x y z
N MET A 1 -11.76 2.18 16.25
CA MET A 1 -10.51 2.27 15.49
C MET A 1 -10.19 3.75 15.34
N PRO A 2 -9.03 4.25 15.80
CA PRO A 2 -8.70 5.65 15.60
C PRO A 2 -8.49 5.90 14.11
N GLU A 3 -9.02 7.02 13.63
CA GLU A 3 -8.97 7.51 12.24
C GLU A 3 -7.54 7.70 11.69
N GLU A 4 -6.51 7.60 12.54
CA GLU A 4 -5.10 7.87 12.21
C GLU A 4 -4.47 6.88 11.22
N SER A 5 -5.09 5.72 10.97
CA SER A 5 -4.57 4.68 10.06
C SER A 5 -5.14 4.74 8.63
N ARG A 6 -6.07 5.67 8.33
CA ARG A 6 -6.69 5.74 7.00
C ARG A 6 -5.80 6.50 6.03
N LEU A 7 -5.50 5.87 4.91
CA LEU A 7 -4.80 6.51 3.80
C LEU A 7 -5.61 7.73 3.33
N SER A 8 -5.02 8.92 3.42
CA SER A 8 -5.66 10.13 2.90
C SER A 8 -5.72 10.09 1.37
N LYS A 9 -6.74 10.75 0.79
CA LYS A 9 -6.86 10.84 -0.67
C LYS A 9 -5.67 11.56 -1.30
N GLU A 10 -5.12 12.57 -0.62
CA GLU A 10 -3.91 13.27 -1.08
C GLU A 10 -2.69 12.34 -1.14
N ALA A 11 -2.45 11.56 -0.09
CA ALA A 11 -1.35 10.58 -0.06
C ALA A 11 -1.53 9.49 -1.13
N PHE A 12 -2.77 9.04 -1.35
CA PHE A 12 -3.09 8.12 -2.43
C PHE A 12 -2.73 8.70 -3.80
N LEU A 13 -3.17 9.93 -4.11
CA LEU A 13 -2.89 10.58 -5.40
C LEU A 13 -1.39 10.77 -5.63
N PHE A 14 -0.66 11.18 -4.59
CA PHE A 14 0.80 11.30 -4.64
C PHE A 14 1.49 9.97 -4.97
N MET A 15 1.09 8.88 -4.31
CA MET A 15 1.64 7.54 -4.58
C MET A 15 1.26 7.03 -5.97
N ALA A 16 0.01 7.26 -6.39
CA ALA A 16 -0.49 6.85 -7.71
C ALA A 16 0.28 7.56 -8.83
N GLU A 17 0.49 8.88 -8.72
CA GLU A 17 1.30 9.65 -9.66
C GLU A 17 2.77 9.16 -9.67
N SER A 18 3.34 8.90 -8.49
CA SER A 18 4.70 8.36 -8.36
C SER A 18 4.86 6.96 -8.99
N ALA A 19 3.78 6.19 -9.06
CA ALA A 19 3.71 4.89 -9.73
C ALA A 19 3.41 5.00 -11.24
N GLY A 20 3.24 6.20 -11.77
CA GLY A 20 2.91 6.44 -13.19
C GLY A 20 1.44 6.19 -13.54
N ILE A 21 0.54 6.18 -12.56
CA ILE A 21 -0.90 6.04 -12.76
C ILE A 21 -1.48 7.42 -13.10
N ASP A 22 -2.33 7.48 -14.13
CA ASP A 22 -3.10 8.69 -14.46
C ASP A 22 -4.18 8.96 -13.39
N VAL A 23 -3.91 9.95 -12.54
CA VAL A 23 -4.80 10.39 -11.45
C VAL A 23 -5.93 11.30 -11.90
N THR A 24 -6.02 11.62 -13.19
CA THR A 24 -7.13 12.40 -13.78
C THR A 24 -8.21 11.54 -14.43
N GLY A 25 -7.98 10.22 -14.50
CA GLY A 25 -8.91 9.27 -15.09
C GLY A 25 -10.21 9.08 -14.30
N GLU A 26 -11.24 8.59 -14.99
CA GLU A 26 -12.59 8.40 -14.43
C GLU A 26 -12.64 7.42 -13.25
N HIS A 27 -11.73 6.44 -13.21
CA HIS A 27 -11.75 5.34 -12.22
C HIS A 27 -10.87 5.59 -10.98
N VAL A 28 -10.30 6.78 -10.81
CA VAL A 28 -9.34 7.07 -9.73
C VAL A 28 -9.99 6.95 -8.34
N ASP A 29 -11.27 7.31 -8.24
CA ASP A 29 -12.04 7.18 -6.99
C ASP A 29 -12.39 5.73 -6.65
N GLU A 30 -12.63 4.91 -7.66
CA GLU A 30 -12.83 3.47 -7.51
C GLU A 30 -11.53 2.80 -7.06
N LEU A 31 -10.41 3.16 -7.69
CA LEU A 31 -9.08 2.70 -7.31
C LEU A 31 -8.75 3.09 -5.86
N PHE A 32 -9.04 4.33 -5.44
CA PHE A 32 -8.85 4.77 -4.06
C PHE A 32 -9.65 3.90 -3.07
N SER A 33 -10.89 3.57 -3.42
CA SER A 33 -11.77 2.73 -2.59
C SER A 33 -11.23 1.31 -2.44
N ILE A 34 -10.72 0.73 -3.54
CA ILE A 34 -10.07 -0.59 -3.54
C ILE A 34 -8.83 -0.57 -2.66
N VAL A 35 -7.94 0.43 -2.83
CA VAL A 35 -6.71 0.53 -2.03
C VAL A 35 -7.02 0.65 -0.54
N GLN A 36 -8.01 1.46 -0.16
CA GLN A 36 -8.43 1.54 1.23
C GLN A 36 -8.94 0.21 1.79
N ALA A 37 -9.74 -0.53 1.03
CA ALA A 37 -10.22 -1.84 1.44
C ALA A 37 -9.07 -2.85 1.59
N THR A 38 -8.11 -2.85 0.66
CA THR A 38 -6.91 -3.69 0.73
C THR A 38 -6.09 -3.38 1.96
N LEU A 39 -5.78 -2.10 2.23
CA LEU A 39 -5.01 -1.70 3.41
C LEU A 39 -5.71 -2.08 4.72
N ALA A 40 -7.04 -1.92 4.78
CA ALA A 40 -7.82 -2.37 5.93
C ALA A 40 -7.75 -3.89 6.12
N GLY A 41 -7.72 -4.67 5.04
CA GLY A 41 -7.57 -6.13 5.10
C GLY A 41 -6.19 -6.58 5.59
N LEU A 42 -5.16 -5.74 5.46
CA LEU A 42 -3.78 -6.03 5.89
C LEU A 42 -3.51 -5.59 7.34
N ASP A 43 -4.47 -4.98 8.03
CA ASP A 43 -4.28 -4.42 9.38
C ASP A 43 -3.86 -5.49 10.40
N SER A 44 -4.30 -6.74 10.19
CA SER A 44 -3.91 -7.90 11.01
C SER A 44 -2.41 -8.20 10.97
N LEU A 45 -1.68 -7.78 9.92
CA LEU A 45 -0.23 -7.97 9.85
C LEU A 45 0.52 -7.18 10.92
N LYS A 46 -0.06 -6.10 11.46
CA LYS A 46 0.54 -5.30 12.53
C LYS A 46 0.67 -6.06 13.85
N GLU A 47 -0.05 -7.17 14.01
CA GLU A 47 -0.03 -8.01 15.21
C GLU A 47 1.08 -9.07 15.17
N ILE A 48 1.76 -9.22 14.03
CA ILE A 48 2.85 -10.20 13.87
C ILE A 48 4.13 -9.63 14.49
N ASP A 49 4.66 -10.31 15.50
CA ASP A 49 5.96 -9.98 16.08
C ASP A 49 7.09 -10.44 15.15
N VAL A 50 7.90 -9.46 14.72
CA VAL A 50 9.04 -9.64 13.82
C VAL A 50 10.35 -9.14 14.43
N THR A 51 10.40 -8.93 15.76
CA THR A 51 11.52 -8.26 16.47
C THR A 51 12.89 -8.88 16.16
N ASP A 52 12.96 -10.20 15.94
CA ASP A 52 14.20 -10.93 15.65
C ASP A 52 14.16 -11.69 14.30
N ALA A 53 13.18 -11.39 13.44
CA ALA A 53 13.04 -12.02 12.13
C ALA A 53 13.76 -11.18 11.06
N GLU A 54 14.74 -11.76 10.38
CA GLU A 54 15.36 -11.14 9.21
C GLU A 54 14.37 -11.20 8.02
N PRO A 55 14.14 -10.10 7.29
CA PRO A 55 13.36 -10.14 6.06
C PRO A 55 14.04 -11.07 5.06
N ASP A 56 13.26 -11.85 4.32
CA ASP A 56 13.81 -12.60 3.20
C ASP A 56 14.28 -11.59 2.13
N MET A 57 15.60 -11.39 2.06
CA MET A 57 16.26 -10.45 1.15
C MET A 57 16.42 -11.03 -0.27
N SER A 58 15.61 -12.02 -0.68
CA SER A 58 15.66 -12.63 -2.01
C SER A 58 15.13 -11.70 -3.12
N PHE A 59 15.80 -10.57 -3.34
CA PHE A 59 15.89 -9.97 -4.67
C PHE A 59 17.04 -10.64 -5.42
N ALA A 60 16.81 -11.88 -5.86
CA ALA A 60 17.70 -12.56 -6.80
C ALA A 60 17.12 -12.34 -8.21
N PRO A 61 17.62 -11.40 -9.02
CA PRO A 61 17.44 -11.51 -10.46
C PRO A 61 18.17 -12.76 -10.92
N ASP A 62 17.47 -13.68 -11.58
CA ASP A 62 18.10 -14.85 -12.20
C ASP A 62 19.18 -14.39 -13.21
N GLY A 63 20.47 -14.58 -12.87
CA GLY A 63 21.58 -14.59 -13.83
C GLY A 63 22.37 -13.30 -14.04
N ALA A 64 23.13 -12.84 -13.05
CA ALA A 64 24.27 -11.92 -13.23
C ALA A 64 25.61 -12.61 -12.90
#